data_AF-A0A1G9HTD6-F1
#
_entry.id   AF-A0A1G9HTD6-F1
#
_cell.length_a   1.000
_cell.length_b   1.000
_cell.length_c   1.000
_cell.angle_alpha   90.00
_cell.angle_beta   90.00
_cell.angle_gamma   90.00
#
_symmetry.space_group_name_H-M   'P 1'
#
loop_
_entity.id
_entity.type
_entity.pdbx_description
1 polymer ?
#
loop_
_entity_poly.entity_id
_entity_poly.type
_entity_poly.pdbx_seq_one_letter_code
_entity_poly.pdbx_strand_id
1 'polypeptide(L)'
;MFGLSFEKLFLVAILAGLVIGPQRLPLYTHRLAELIRSFRSFVDASKARAETEIGISRAELEALDVRQYDPRRIVRTALTEKPPTPASAEATAEAAADLEAEATRVRPGQKYLVTGGSAHPRRILISSLPEDDPRRIAAHVPPPAEDDETERLMAEVNQLLVS
;
A
#
# COMPACT_ATOMS: atom_id res chain seq x y z
N MET A 1 1.19 0.98 32.62
CA MET A 1 1.67 2.37 32.70
C MET A 1 2.75 2.44 33.76
N PHE A 2 4.02 2.63 33.39
CA PHE A 2 5.12 2.72 34.36
C PHE A 2 4.92 3.98 35.19
N GLY A 3 4.67 3.85 36.50
CA GLY A 3 4.47 4.96 37.43
C GLY A 3 5.76 5.73 37.74
N LEU A 4 6.57 6.01 36.72
CA LEU A 4 7.81 6.77 36.75
C LEU A 4 7.48 8.26 36.76
N SER A 5 7.43 8.84 37.96
CA SER A 5 7.47 10.29 38.13
C SER A 5 8.92 10.79 38.13
N PHE A 6 9.11 12.08 37.84
CA PHE A 6 10.44 12.71 37.88
C PHE A 6 11.15 12.46 39.22
N GLU A 7 10.43 12.59 40.33
CA GLU A 7 10.92 12.30 41.68
C GLU A 7 11.48 10.87 41.81
N LYS A 8 10.76 9.86 41.28
CA LYS A 8 11.21 8.46 41.34
C LYS A 8 12.43 8.22 40.47
N LEU A 9 12.50 8.84 39.30
CA LEU A 9 13.68 8.76 38.43
C LEU A 9 14.91 9.35 39.14
N PHE A 10 14.75 10.50 39.79
CA PHE A 10 15.82 11.16 40.55
C PHE A 10 16.28 10.31 41.74
N LEU A 11 15.34 9.74 42.51
CA LEU A 11 15.64 8.84 43.61
C LEU A 11 16.43 7.61 43.13
N VAL A 12 16.00 7.00 42.02
CA VAL A 12 16.69 5.84 41.41
C VAL A 12 18.08 6.25 40.91
N ALA A 13 18.25 7.44 40.33
CA ALA A 13 19.56 7.92 39.88
C ALA A 13 20.55 8.10 41.05
N ILE A 14 20.09 8.63 42.19
CA ILE A 14 20.92 8.72 43.40
C ILE A 14 21.29 7.33 43.89
N LEU A 15 20.31 6.41 43.99
CA LEU A 15 20.57 5.03 44.44
C LEU A 15 21.56 4.32 43.52
N ALA A 16 21.36 4.42 42.21
CA ALA A 16 22.25 3.84 41.21
C ALA A 16 23.66 4.43 41.33
N GLY A 17 23.79 5.75 41.50
CA GLY A 17 25.08 6.40 41.72
C GLY A 17 25.78 5.98 43.00
N LEU A 18 25.03 5.70 44.07
CA LEU A 18 25.58 5.16 45.31
C LEU A 18 26.06 3.71 45.13
N VAL A 19 25.27 2.85 44.48
CA VAL A 19 25.59 1.43 44.23
C VAL A 19 26.79 1.28 43.29
N ILE A 20 26.86 2.08 42.22
CA ILE A 20 27.96 2.07 41.24
C ILE A 20 29.19 2.81 41.79
N GLY A 21 28.97 3.77 42.68
CA GLY A 21 29.95 4.69 43.22
C GLY A 21 30.06 5.98 42.40
N PRO A 22 30.02 7.17 43.05
CA PRO A 22 30.00 8.47 42.34
C PRO A 22 31.28 8.74 41.55
N GLN A 23 32.39 8.11 41.93
CA GLN A 23 33.68 8.22 41.25
C GLN A 23 33.70 7.46 39.91
N ARG A 24 32.87 6.43 39.74
CA ARG A 24 32.86 5.59 38.53
C ARG A 24 31.83 6.04 37.50
N LEU A 25 30.77 6.73 37.92
CA LEU A 25 29.75 7.29 37.02
C LEU A 25 30.34 8.17 35.89
N PRO A 26 31.21 9.15 36.17
CA PRO A 26 31.78 10.01 35.14
C PRO A 26 32.58 9.23 34.09
N LEU A 27 33.32 8.21 34.52
CA LEU A 27 34.10 7.36 33.63
C LEU A 27 33.21 6.65 32.60
N TYR A 28 32.06 6.14 33.04
CA TYR A 28 31.11 5.44 32.15
C TYR A 28 30.30 6.41 31.28
N THR A 29 29.95 7.60 31.79
CA THR A 29 29.25 8.61 30.96
C THR A 29 30.14 9.15 29.86
N HIS A 30 31.46 9.27 30.08
CA HIS A 30 32.41 9.63 29.02
C HIS A 30 32.39 8.60 27.88
N ARG A 31 32.47 7.30 28.20
CA ARG A 31 32.39 6.23 27.20
C ARG A 31 31.06 6.24 26.44
N LEU A 32 29.96 6.47 27.15
CA LEU A 32 28.64 6.58 26.52
C LEU A 32 28.55 7.84 25.62
N ALA A 33 29.10 8.96 26.05
CA ALA A 33 29.11 10.19 25.26
C ALA A 33 29.95 10.04 23.98
N GLU A 34 31.09 9.36 24.07
CA GLU A 34 31.91 8.99 22.92
C GLU A 34 31.13 8.10 21.95
N LEU A 35 30.44 7.06 22.45
CA LEU A 35 29.59 6.19 21.64
C LEU A 35 28.43 6.94 20.98
N ILE A 36 27.76 7.84 21.71
CA ILE A 36 26.68 8.66 21.16
C ILE A 36 27.23 9.58 20.06
N ARG A 37 28.42 10.14 20.26
CA ARG A 37 29.06 11.02 19.28
C ARG A 37 29.51 10.25 18.04
N SER A 38 30.08 9.05 18.20
CA SER A 38 30.43 8.19 17.07
C SER A 38 29.18 7.71 16.34
N PHE A 39 28.13 7.32 17.06
CA PHE A 39 26.85 6.93 16.48
C PHE A 39 26.20 8.09 15.71
N ARG A 40 26.20 9.30 16.27
CA ARG A 40 25.75 10.52 15.58
C ARG A 40 26.53 10.73 14.28
N SER A 41 27.86 10.66 14.35
CA SER A 41 28.70 10.84 13.16
C SER A 41 28.46 9.77 12.09
N PHE A 42 28.20 8.53 12.50
CA PHE A 42 27.86 7.42 11.61
C PHE A 42 26.51 7.64 10.93
N VAL A 43 25.51 8.10 11.68
CA VAL A 43 24.20 8.47 11.13
C VAL A 43 24.34 9.63 10.15
N ASP A 44 25.08 10.68 10.50
CA ASP A 44 25.28 11.84 9.63
C ASP A 44 26.05 11.45 8.35
N ALA A 45 27.05 10.57 8.44
CA ALA A 45 27.78 10.06 7.28
C ALA A 45 26.92 9.15 6.38
N SER A 46 26.10 8.29 6.98
CA SER A 46 25.16 7.43 6.23
C SER A 46 24.10 8.27 5.52
N LYS A 47 23.60 9.32 6.18
CA LYS A 47 22.71 10.30 5.57
C LYS A 47 23.38 11.04 4.42
N ALA A 48 24.61 11.55 4.60
CA ALA A 48 25.34 12.22 3.53
C ALA A 48 25.53 11.33 2.29
N ARG A 49 25.79 10.02 2.47
CA ARG A 49 25.85 9.05 1.37
C ARG A 49 24.49 8.83 0.69
N ALA A 50 23.44 8.69 1.49
CA ALA A 50 22.08 8.58 0.98
C ALA A 50 21.64 9.83 0.20
N GLU A 51 22.00 11.03 0.66
CA GLU A 51 21.75 12.30 -0.04
C GLU A 51 22.48 12.32 -1.41
N THR A 52 23.72 11.83 -1.49
CA THR A 52 24.45 11.76 -2.77
C THR A 52 23.93 10.72 -3.76
N GLU A 53 23.35 9.61 -3.30
CA GLU A 53 22.84 8.54 -4.18
C GLU A 53 21.36 8.72 -4.54
N ILE A 54 20.55 9.30 -3.65
CA ILE A 54 19.10 9.45 -3.81
C ILE A 54 18.73 10.89 -4.23
N GLY A 55 19.67 11.85 -4.12
CA GLY A 55 19.50 13.23 -4.58
C GLY A 55 18.55 14.09 -3.73
N ILE A 56 18.03 13.57 -2.62
CA ILE A 56 17.12 14.29 -1.72
C ILE A 56 17.95 14.96 -0.64
N SER A 57 17.92 16.30 -0.57
CA SER A 57 18.74 17.09 0.35
C SER A 57 18.20 17.09 1.79
N ARG A 58 19.07 17.41 2.77
CA ARG A 58 18.76 17.50 4.22
C ARG A 58 17.50 18.33 4.56
N ALA A 59 17.29 19.43 3.83
CA ALA A 59 16.13 20.32 4.02
C ALA A 59 14.83 19.70 3.48
N GLU A 60 14.95 18.83 2.49
CA GLU A 60 13.84 18.17 1.83
C GLU A 60 13.38 16.94 2.61
N LEU A 61 14.28 16.24 3.32
CA LEU A 61 13.92 15.14 4.22
C LEU A 61 13.22 15.62 5.52
N GLU A 62 13.58 16.81 6.01
CA GLU A 62 12.94 17.45 7.18
C GLU A 62 11.62 18.14 6.78
N ALA A 63 11.54 18.67 5.55
CA ALA A 63 10.29 19.16 4.95
C ALA A 63 9.36 18.02 4.49
N LEU A 64 9.90 16.83 4.18
CA LEU A 64 9.16 15.59 3.96
C LEU A 64 8.73 14.98 5.30
N ASP A 65 8.02 15.81 6.06
CA ASP A 65 7.22 15.40 7.18
C ASP A 65 6.24 14.32 6.65
N VAL A 66 6.35 13.08 7.12
CA VAL A 66 5.58 11.92 6.58
C VAL A 66 4.08 12.20 6.54
N ARG A 67 3.58 13.06 7.44
CA ARG A 67 2.19 13.50 7.53
C ARG A 67 1.74 14.41 6.37
N GLN A 68 2.67 15.07 5.69
CA GLN A 68 2.39 15.88 4.50
C GLN A 68 2.13 15.01 3.26
N TYR A 69 2.46 13.72 3.31
CA TYR A 69 2.12 12.71 2.31
C TYR A 69 0.83 11.96 2.65
N ASP A 70 -0.11 12.58 3.38
CA ASP A 70 -1.40 11.95 3.67
C ASP A 70 -2.20 11.76 2.36
N PRO A 71 -2.48 10.51 1.93
CA PRO A 71 -3.15 10.22 0.67
C PRO A 71 -4.48 10.93 0.52
N ARG A 72 -5.18 11.22 1.62
CA ARG A 72 -6.46 11.95 1.60
C ARG A 72 -6.29 13.38 1.10
N ARG A 73 -5.19 14.03 1.46
CA ARG A 73 -4.92 15.41 1.03
C ARG A 73 -4.59 15.44 -0.47
N ILE A 74 -3.80 14.47 -0.95
CA ILE A 74 -3.44 14.32 -2.37
C ILE A 74 -4.70 14.15 -3.23
N VAL A 75 -5.61 13.25 -2.83
CA VAL A 75 -6.88 13.02 -3.54
C VAL A 75 -7.78 14.25 -3.50
N ARG A 76 -7.88 14.93 -2.36
CA ARG A 76 -8.71 16.15 -2.24
C ARG A 76 -8.19 17.28 -3.12
N THR A 77 -6.88 17.49 -3.18
CA THR A 77 -6.27 18.50 -4.06
C THR A 77 -6.47 18.13 -5.53
N ALA A 78 -6.32 16.85 -5.90
CA ALA A 78 -6.59 16.38 -7.26
C ALA A 78 -8.05 16.62 -7.69
N LEU A 79 -9.01 16.42 -6.77
CA LEU A 79 -10.44 16.67 -7.03
C LEU A 79 -10.81 18.17 -7.06
N THR A 80 -10.01 19.02 -6.42
CA THR A 80 -10.33 20.45 -6.26
C THR A 80 -9.62 21.33 -7.28
N GLU A 81 -8.43 20.96 -7.77
CA GLU A 81 -7.52 21.92 -8.43
C GLU A 81 -7.30 21.75 -9.94
N LYS A 82 -7.83 20.73 -10.65
CA LYS A 82 -7.52 20.66 -12.09
C LYS A 82 -8.56 19.96 -13.00
N PRO A 83 -9.03 20.62 -14.08
CA PRO A 83 -9.49 19.93 -15.28
C PRO A 83 -8.30 19.24 -15.97
N PRO A 84 -8.48 18.08 -16.62
CA PRO A 84 -7.39 17.25 -17.12
C PRO A 84 -6.42 18.05 -18.01
N THR A 85 -5.12 18.02 -17.65
CA THR A 85 -4.03 18.53 -18.50
C THR A 85 -3.84 17.54 -19.66
N PRO A 86 -3.46 17.98 -20.88
CA PRO A 86 -3.30 17.08 -22.03
C PRO A 86 -2.42 15.85 -21.74
N ALA A 87 -1.32 16.01 -20.99
CA ALA A 87 -0.46 14.89 -20.60
C ALA A 87 -1.16 13.85 -19.68
N SER A 88 -2.09 14.28 -18.83
CA SER A 88 -2.88 13.36 -17.99
C SER A 88 -3.98 12.66 -18.78
N ALA A 89 -4.52 13.32 -19.81
CA ALA A 89 -5.51 12.74 -20.72
C ALA A 89 -4.86 11.65 -21.59
N GLU A 90 -3.66 11.91 -22.12
CA GLU A 90 -2.88 10.93 -22.88
C GLU A 90 -2.53 9.69 -22.04
N ALA A 91 -2.02 9.88 -20.80
CA ALA A 91 -1.72 8.77 -19.90
C ALA A 91 -2.97 7.95 -19.51
N THR A 92 -4.13 8.60 -19.39
CA THR A 92 -5.40 7.90 -19.11
C THR A 92 -5.88 7.11 -20.34
N ALA A 93 -5.71 7.66 -21.54
CA ALA A 93 -6.06 7.00 -22.78
C ALA A 93 -5.16 5.79 -23.08
N GLU A 94 -3.86 5.91 -22.81
CA GLU A 94 -2.90 4.80 -22.96
C GLU A 94 -3.20 3.68 -21.95
N ALA A 95 -3.49 4.03 -20.69
CA ALA A 95 -3.93 3.06 -19.70
C ALA A 95 -5.26 2.38 -20.07
N ALA A 96 -6.21 3.10 -20.69
CA ALA A 96 -7.45 2.51 -21.17
C ALA A 96 -7.20 1.52 -22.33
N ALA A 97 -6.31 1.85 -23.26
CA ALA A 97 -5.94 0.96 -24.37
C ALA A 97 -5.25 -0.33 -23.88
N ASP A 98 -4.38 -0.23 -22.87
CA ASP A 98 -3.74 -1.39 -22.25
C ASP A 98 -4.76 -2.33 -21.58
N LEU A 99 -5.78 -1.76 -20.93
CA LEU A 99 -6.87 -2.53 -20.31
C LEU A 99 -7.71 -3.28 -21.35
N GLU A 100 -8.00 -2.67 -22.49
CA GLU A 100 -8.70 -3.31 -23.61
C GLU A 100 -7.87 -4.43 -24.26
N ALA A 101 -6.56 -4.21 -24.42
CA ALA A 101 -5.65 -5.25 -24.91
C ALA A 101 -5.58 -6.44 -23.95
N GLU A 102 -5.59 -6.21 -22.63
CA GLU A 102 -5.63 -7.27 -21.64
C GLU A 102 -6.99 -7.99 -21.64
N ALA A 103 -8.10 -7.26 -21.81
CA ALA A 103 -9.44 -7.85 -21.92
C ALA A 103 -9.55 -8.85 -23.08
N THR A 104 -8.88 -8.58 -24.20
CA THR A 104 -8.83 -9.49 -25.36
C THR A 104 -8.15 -10.83 -25.03
N ARG A 105 -7.27 -10.86 -24.02
CA ARG A 105 -6.60 -12.10 -23.56
C ARG A 105 -7.44 -12.89 -22.54
N VAL A 106 -8.42 -12.25 -21.90
CA VAL A 106 -9.28 -12.88 -20.88
C VAL A 106 -10.23 -13.86 -21.56
N ARG A 107 -10.32 -15.07 -21.01
CA ARG A 107 -11.26 -16.09 -21.52
C ARG A 107 -12.64 -15.92 -20.88
N PRO A 108 -13.73 -16.18 -21.62
CA PRO A 108 -15.07 -16.24 -21.03
C PRO A 108 -15.10 -17.29 -19.90
N GLY A 109 -15.58 -16.89 -18.73
CA GLY A 109 -15.70 -17.74 -17.55
C GLY A 109 -14.46 -17.74 -16.65
N GLN A 110 -13.45 -16.95 -16.99
CA GLN A 110 -12.27 -16.75 -16.16
C GLN A 110 -12.66 -16.05 -14.85
N LYS A 111 -12.26 -16.61 -13.70
CA LYS A 111 -12.58 -16.05 -12.37
C LYS A 111 -11.52 -15.10 -11.83
N TYR A 112 -10.28 -15.28 -12.27
CA TYR A 112 -9.11 -14.57 -11.75
C TYR A 112 -8.27 -13.98 -12.88
N LEU A 113 -7.86 -12.74 -12.69
CA LEU A 113 -6.81 -12.09 -13.49
C LEU A 113 -5.48 -12.20 -12.74
N VAL A 114 -4.41 -12.55 -13.46
CA VAL A 114 -3.05 -12.58 -12.90
C VAL A 114 -2.35 -11.29 -13.31
N THR A 115 -2.08 -10.43 -12.33
CA THR A 115 -1.41 -9.14 -12.50
C THR A 115 -0.02 -9.19 -11.87
N GLY A 116 0.83 -8.21 -12.19
CA GLY A 116 2.20 -8.13 -11.66
C GLY A 116 3.25 -8.87 -12.49
N GLY A 117 4.52 -8.65 -12.16
CA GLY A 117 5.64 -9.26 -12.89
C GLY A 117 5.83 -10.74 -12.55
N SER A 118 6.60 -11.45 -13.38
CA SER A 118 6.84 -12.90 -13.24
C SER A 118 7.41 -13.32 -11.88
N ALA A 119 8.10 -12.42 -11.18
CA ALA A 119 8.64 -12.67 -9.84
C ALA A 119 7.59 -12.57 -8.72
N HIS A 120 6.51 -11.80 -8.92
CA HIS A 120 5.49 -11.54 -7.90
C HIS A 120 4.08 -11.46 -8.54
N PRO A 121 3.52 -12.60 -8.98
CA PRO A 121 2.18 -12.62 -9.55
C PRO A 121 1.14 -12.37 -8.46
N ARG A 122 0.23 -11.44 -8.71
CA ARG A 122 -0.95 -11.17 -7.89
C ARG A 122 -2.20 -11.67 -8.59
N ARG A 123 -3.10 -12.29 -7.83
CA ARG A 123 -4.39 -12.77 -8.34
C ARG A 123 -5.50 -11.87 -7.87
N ILE A 124 -6.23 -11.30 -8.81
CA ILE A 124 -7.37 -10.42 -8.55
C ILE A 124 -8.63 -11.11 -9.07
N LEU A 125 -9.69 -11.10 -8.26
CA LEU A 125 -11.00 -11.62 -8.67
C LEU A 125 -11.60 -10.69 -9.74
N ILE A 126 -12.05 -11.25 -10.86
CA ILE A 126 -12.64 -10.44 -11.94
C ILE A 126 -13.94 -9.76 -11.48
N SER A 127 -14.68 -10.39 -10.55
CA SER A 127 -15.86 -9.79 -9.91
C SER A 127 -15.56 -8.60 -8.99
N SER A 128 -14.29 -8.37 -8.63
CA SER A 128 -13.86 -7.22 -7.83
C SER A 128 -13.45 -6.00 -8.67
N LEU A 129 -13.33 -6.17 -10.00
CA LEU A 129 -13.09 -5.07 -10.93
C LEU A 129 -14.34 -4.19 -11.06
N PRO A 130 -14.21 -2.90 -11.41
CA PRO A 130 -15.34 -2.04 -11.73
C PRO A 130 -16.29 -2.68 -12.76
N GLU A 131 -17.58 -2.37 -12.69
CA GLU A 131 -18.59 -2.97 -13.59
C GLU A 131 -18.32 -2.64 -15.06
N ASP A 132 -17.81 -1.44 -15.34
CA ASP A 132 -17.44 -0.96 -16.68
C ASP A 132 -16.05 -1.42 -17.14
N ASP A 133 -15.33 -2.26 -16.39
CA ASP A 133 -14.00 -2.73 -16.79
C ASP A 133 -14.10 -3.73 -17.97
N PRO A 134 -13.40 -3.49 -19.10
CA PRO A 134 -13.49 -4.34 -20.29
C PRO A 134 -13.09 -5.80 -20.01
N ARG A 135 -12.20 -6.05 -19.04
CA ARG A 135 -11.78 -7.40 -18.65
C ARG A 135 -12.89 -8.17 -17.94
N ARG A 136 -13.76 -7.48 -17.21
CA ARG A 136 -14.93 -8.06 -16.55
C ARG A 136 -16.01 -8.41 -17.57
N ILE A 137 -16.24 -7.51 -18.53
CA ILE A 137 -17.18 -7.74 -19.64
C ILE A 137 -16.73 -8.95 -20.46
N ALA A 138 -15.44 -9.04 -20.80
CA ALA A 138 -14.89 -10.16 -21.56
C ALA A 138 -14.98 -11.52 -20.84
N ALA A 139 -14.84 -11.53 -19.51
CA ALA A 139 -14.98 -12.76 -18.72
C ALA A 139 -16.43 -13.12 -18.38
N HIS A 140 -17.38 -12.21 -18.57
CA HIS A 140 -18.79 -12.46 -18.29
C HIS A 140 -19.31 -13.54 -19.24
N VAL A 141 -19.66 -14.69 -18.67
CA VAL A 141 -20.44 -15.72 -19.37
C VAL A 141 -21.88 -15.40 -19.05
N PRO A 142 -22.72 -15.10 -20.06
CA PRO A 142 -24.14 -14.99 -19.81
C PRO A 142 -24.58 -16.31 -19.16
N PRO A 143 -25.43 -16.26 -18.12
CA PRO A 143 -26.02 -17.49 -17.62
C PRO A 143 -26.60 -18.27 -18.81
N PRO A 144 -26.50 -19.62 -18.83
CA PRO A 144 -27.21 -20.39 -19.84
C PRO A 144 -28.63 -19.83 -19.84
N ALA A 145 -29.14 -19.45 -21.02
CA ALA A 145 -30.51 -19.01 -21.13
C ALA A 145 -31.33 -20.01 -20.33
N GLU A 146 -32.01 -19.53 -19.29
CA GLU A 146 -33.05 -20.35 -18.66
C GLU A 146 -34.05 -20.53 -19.78
N ASP A 147 -33.84 -21.62 -20.49
CA ASP A 147 -34.55 -21.94 -21.70
C ASP A 147 -36.00 -22.11 -21.25
N ASP A 148 -36.83 -21.11 -21.58
CA ASP A 148 -38.28 -21.27 -21.67
C ASP A 148 -38.65 -22.58 -22.41
N GLU A 149 -37.75 -23.12 -23.26
CA GLU A 149 -37.88 -24.45 -23.87
C GLU A 149 -37.79 -25.60 -22.87
N THR A 150 -36.96 -25.55 -21.82
CA THR A 150 -36.90 -26.62 -20.81
C THR A 150 -38.15 -26.67 -19.95
N GLU A 151 -38.70 -25.52 -19.55
CA GLU A 151 -40.00 -25.46 -18.86
C GLU A 151 -41.15 -25.90 -19.80
N ARG A 152 -41.12 -25.50 -21.09
CA ARG A 152 -42.12 -25.96 -22.08
C ARG A 152 -42.03 -27.45 -22.35
N LEU A 153 -40.83 -28.01 -22.50
CA LEU A 153 -40.63 -29.44 -22.72
C LEU A 153 -41.01 -30.25 -21.46
N MET A 154 -40.70 -29.75 -20.26
CA MET A 154 -41.12 -30.40 -19.01
C MET A 154 -42.64 -30.31 -18.81
N ALA A 155 -43.28 -29.20 -19.20
CA ALA A 155 -44.75 -29.07 -19.19
C ALA A 155 -45.43 -29.98 -20.24
N GLU A 156 -44.85 -30.13 -21.43
CA GLU A 156 -45.36 -30.98 -22.50
C GLU A 156 -45.19 -32.47 -22.16
N VAL A 157 -44.04 -32.87 -21.61
CA VAL A 157 -43.81 -34.24 -21.10
C VAL A 157 -44.77 -34.58 -19.96
N ASN A 158 -45.03 -33.64 -19.05
CA ASN A 158 -45.98 -33.86 -17.96
C ASN A 158 -47.43 -33.95 -18.46
N GLN A 159 -47.79 -33.28 -19.57
CA GLN A 159 -49.10 -33.44 -20.20
C GLN A 159 -49.25 -34.82 -20.88
N LEU A 160 -48.19 -35.33 -21.52
CA LEU A 160 -48.17 -36.64 -22.16
C LEU A 160 -48.20 -37.81 -21.16
N LEU A 161 -47.72 -37.61 -19.93
CA LEU A 161 -47.71 -38.62 -18.87
C LEU A 161 -49.05 -38.74 -18.12
N VAL A 162 -49.97 -37.78 -18.30
CA VAL A 162 -51.27 -37.71 -17.61
C VAL A 162 -52.46 -38.07 -18.54
N SER A 163 -52.20 -38.36 -19.82
CA SER A 163 -53.20 -38.89 -20.76
C SER A 163 -53.11 -40.40 -20.93
#